data_AF-A0ABD5R3F2-F1
#
_entry.id   AF-A0ABD5R3F2-F1
#
_cell.length_a   1.000
_cell.length_b   1.000
_cell.length_c   1.000
_cell.angle_alpha   90.00
_cell.angle_beta   90.00
_cell.angle_gamma   90.00
#
_symmetry.space_group_name_H-M   'P 1'
#
loop_
_entity.id
_entity.type
_entity.pdbx_description
1 polymer ?
#
loop_
_entity_poly.entity_id
_entity_poly.type
_entity_poly.pdbx_seq_one_letter_code
_entity_poly.pdbx_strand_id
1 'polypeptide(L)'
;MADLPAVEIAFRLVVAGALIVAPTLLFLGFWRFLSWLRDDALVERLADRGVFEEARRPSAADVLATATVSESGVRRCPACDARNLPTADRCRECGNVL
;
A
#
# COMPACT_ATOMS: atom_id res chain seq x y z
N MET A 1 13.25 -28.30 -49.42
CA MET A 1 13.51 -28.30 -47.97
C MET A 1 14.48 -27.16 -47.74
N ALA A 2 14.06 -26.10 -47.03
CA ALA A 2 14.91 -24.93 -46.83
C ALA A 2 15.96 -25.26 -45.77
N ASP A 3 17.24 -25.30 -46.15
CA ASP A 3 18.36 -25.40 -45.22
C ASP A 3 18.51 -24.06 -44.51
N LEU A 4 17.74 -23.88 -43.43
CA LEU A 4 17.94 -22.76 -42.53
C LEU A 4 19.22 -23.01 -41.73
N PRO A 5 20.17 -22.06 -41.69
CA PRO A 5 21.41 -22.25 -40.95
C PRO A 5 21.08 -22.46 -39.47
N ALA A 6 21.77 -23.40 -38.82
CA ALA A 6 21.54 -23.74 -37.41
C ALA A 6 21.54 -22.51 -36.48
N VAL A 7 22.34 -21.50 -36.83
CA VAL A 7 22.42 -20.19 -36.14
C VAL A 7 21.08 -19.45 -36.17
N GLU A 8 20.37 -19.43 -37.30
CA GLU A 8 19.08 -18.75 -37.42
C GLU A 8 18.00 -19.46 -36.60
N ILE A 9 18.01 -20.79 -36.59
CA ILE A 9 17.10 -21.58 -35.76
C ILE A 9 17.37 -21.31 -34.27
N ALA A 10 18.63 -21.36 -33.85
CA ALA A 10 19.02 -21.07 -32.47
C ALA A 10 18.59 -19.65 -32.05
N PHE A 11 18.80 -18.65 -32.91
CA PHE A 11 18.39 -17.27 -32.65
C PHE A 11 16.87 -17.16 -32.45
N ARG A 12 16.07 -17.75 -33.34
CA ARG A 12 14.60 -17.73 -33.22
C ARG A 12 14.11 -18.42 -31.95
N LEU A 13 14.73 -19.53 -31.55
CA LEU A 13 14.39 -20.22 -30.30
C LEU A 13 14.71 -19.37 -29.07
N VAL A 14 15.84 -18.67 -29.06
CA VAL A 14 16.18 -17.73 -27.98
C VAL A 14 15.19 -16.58 -27.92
N VAL A 15 14.86 -15.97 -29.06
CA VAL A 15 13.87 -14.87 -29.12
C VAL A 15 12.49 -15.35 -28.65
N ALA A 16 12.03 -16.51 -29.13
CA ALA A 16 10.76 -17.09 -28.71
C ALA A 16 10.75 -17.39 -27.21
N GLY A 17 11.80 -18.01 -26.69
CA GLY A 17 11.96 -18.28 -25.26
C GLY A 17 11.97 -16.98 -24.43
N ALA A 18 12.68 -15.96 -24.88
CA ALA A 18 12.70 -14.65 -24.25
C ALA A 18 11.31 -14.01 -24.24
N LEU A 19 10.59 -14.02 -25.36
CA LEU A 19 9.23 -13.47 -25.42
C LEU A 19 8.23 -14.18 -24.50
N ILE A 20 8.45 -15.46 -24.22
CA ILE A 20 7.62 -16.23 -23.27
C ILE A 20 8.00 -15.92 -21.81
N VAL A 21 9.30 -15.91 -21.50
CA VAL A 21 9.79 -15.84 -20.10
C VAL A 21 9.90 -14.38 -19.60
N ALA A 22 10.28 -13.45 -20.48
CA ALA A 22 10.47 -12.04 -20.14
C ALA A 22 9.24 -11.37 -19.48
N PRO A 23 7.99 -11.51 -19.97
CA PRO A 23 6.85 -10.86 -19.32
C PRO A 23 6.63 -11.36 -17.89
N THR A 24 6.83 -12.65 -17.62
CA THR A 24 6.73 -13.21 -16.27
C THR A 24 7.86 -12.68 -15.37
N LEU A 25 9.10 -12.65 -15.86
CA LEU A 25 10.22 -12.09 -15.10
C LEU A 25 10.03 -10.59 -14.83
N LEU A 26 9.54 -9.84 -15.81
CA LEU A 26 9.26 -8.41 -15.68
C LEU A 26 8.15 -8.17 -14.66
N PHE A 27 7.09 -8.98 -14.69
CA PHE A 27 6.02 -8.93 -13.69
C PHE A 27 6.55 -9.23 -12.28
N LEU A 28 7.30 -10.32 -12.10
CA LEU A 28 7.86 -10.70 -10.81
C LEU A 28 8.87 -9.66 -10.31
N GLY A 29 9.71 -9.13 -11.20
CA GLY A 29 10.66 -8.07 -10.88
C GLY A 29 9.96 -6.79 -10.46
N PHE A 30 8.93 -6.37 -11.19
CA PHE A 30 8.13 -5.21 -10.85
C PHE A 30 7.39 -5.39 -9.53
N TRP A 31 6.79 -6.55 -9.31
CA TRP A 31 6.14 -6.89 -8.05
C TRP A 31 7.12 -6.85 -6.88
N ARG A 32 8.31 -7.45 -7.03
CA ARG A 32 9.38 -7.42 -6.02
C ARG A 32 9.86 -5.99 -5.75
N PHE A 33 9.99 -5.19 -6.80
CA PHE A 33 10.39 -3.79 -6.68
C PHE A 33 9.34 -2.97 -5.90
N LEU A 34 8.06 -3.16 -6.21
CA LEU A 34 6.97 -2.52 -5.47
C LEU A 34 6.90 -2.99 -4.01
N SER A 35 7.10 -4.29 -3.75
CA SER A 35 7.14 -4.80 -2.37
C SER A 35 8.33 -4.22 -1.61
N TRP A 36 9.48 -4.09 -2.27
CA TRP A 36 10.67 -3.49 -1.67
C TRP A 36 10.47 -2.00 -1.36
N LEU A 37 9.91 -1.23 -2.30
CA LEU A 37 9.57 0.17 -2.05
C LEU A 37 8.55 0.35 -0.92
N ARG A 38 7.72 -0.65 -0.66
CA ARG A 38 6.70 -0.62 0.38
C ARG A 38 7.27 -0.90 1.77
N ASP A 39 8.21 -1.84 1.90
CA ASP A 39 8.48 -2.46 3.21
C ASP A 39 9.56 -1.79 4.07
N ASP A 40 10.59 -1.14 3.53
CA ASP A 40 11.80 -0.99 4.38
C ASP A 40 11.86 0.25 5.30
N ALA A 41 10.89 1.17 5.27
CA ALA A 41 11.02 2.40 6.08
C ALA A 41 9.75 2.93 6.74
N LEU A 42 8.57 2.66 6.18
CA LEU A 42 7.30 3.15 6.75
C LEU A 42 6.64 2.10 7.64
N VAL A 43 6.74 0.82 7.29
CA VAL A 43 6.17 -0.29 8.08
C VAL A 43 6.95 -0.47 9.38
N GLU A 44 8.30 -0.49 9.32
CA GLU A 44 9.16 -0.54 10.51
C GLU A 44 8.87 0.63 11.46
N ARG A 45 8.70 1.85 10.94
CA ARG A 45 8.38 3.04 11.74
C ARG A 45 6.96 3.03 12.32
N LEU A 46 6.01 2.30 11.72
CA LEU A 46 4.66 2.12 12.26
C LEU A 46 4.60 0.98 13.28
N ALA A 47 5.41 -0.07 13.09
CA ALA A 47 5.62 -1.15 14.05
C ALA A 47 6.34 -0.63 15.30
N ASP A 48 7.42 0.13 15.15
CA ASP A 48 8.15 0.78 16.26
C ASP A 48 7.31 1.81 17.02
N ARG A 49 6.33 2.44 16.35
CA ARG A 49 5.39 3.36 17.00
C ARG A 49 4.26 2.65 17.76
N GLY A 50 4.26 1.31 17.81
CA GLY A 50 3.26 0.53 18.56
C GLY A 50 1.83 0.68 18.03
N VAL A 51 1.65 1.18 16.80
CA VAL A 51 0.31 1.43 16.23
C VAL A 51 -0.47 0.13 16.02
N PHE A 52 0.22 -1.02 15.92
CA PHE A 52 -0.40 -2.33 15.73
C PHE A 52 -0.74 -3.09 17.02
N GLU A 53 -0.18 -2.73 18.19
CA GLU A 53 -0.54 -3.39 19.45
C GLU A 53 -1.75 -2.75 20.16
N GLU A 54 -2.10 -1.50 19.80
CA GLU A 54 -3.30 -0.84 20.35
C GLU A 54 -4.36 -0.49 19.29
N ALA A 55 -4.16 -0.84 18.02
CA ALA A 55 -5.22 -0.76 17.01
C ALA A 55 -6.24 -1.88 17.27
N ARG A 56 -7.17 -1.63 18.21
CA ARG A 56 -8.49 -2.25 18.19
C ARG A 56 -8.96 -2.21 16.73
N ARG A 57 -8.97 -3.39 16.08
CA ARG A 57 -9.39 -3.54 14.68
C ARG A 57 -10.66 -2.73 14.50
N PRO A 58 -10.70 -1.69 13.64
CA PRO A 58 -11.93 -0.97 13.39
C PRO A 58 -12.93 -2.01 12.91
N SER A 59 -13.97 -2.20 13.70
CA SER A 59 -15.03 -3.13 13.35
C SER A 59 -15.72 -2.61 12.09
N ALA A 60 -16.37 -3.47 11.31
CA ALA A 60 -17.13 -3.00 10.15
C ALA A 60 -18.14 -1.88 10.51
N ALA A 61 -18.59 -1.84 11.78
CA ALA A 61 -19.40 -0.77 12.33
C ALA A 61 -18.68 0.58 12.45
N ASP A 62 -17.37 0.61 12.73
CA ASP A 62 -16.58 1.85 12.79
C ASP A 62 -16.37 2.46 11.40
N VAL A 63 -16.23 1.61 10.38
CA VAL A 63 -16.14 2.03 8.96
C VAL A 63 -17.50 2.53 8.46
N LEU A 64 -18.58 1.84 8.84
CA LEU A 64 -19.93 2.30 8.52
C LEU A 64 -20.26 3.60 9.25
N ALA A 65 -19.83 3.75 10.50
CA ALA A 65 -19.99 4.97 11.28
C ALA A 65 -19.27 6.16 10.62
N THR A 66 -18.05 5.95 10.11
CA THR A 66 -17.31 6.98 9.35
C THR A 66 -18.02 7.36 8.05
N ALA A 67 -18.61 6.39 7.36
CA ALA A 67 -19.40 6.63 6.15
C ALA A 67 -20.74 7.34 6.44
N THR A 68 -21.29 7.19 7.65
CA THR A 68 -22.56 7.80 8.08
C THR A 68 -22.40 9.01 8.99
N VAL A 69 -21.19 9.57 9.16
CA VAL A 69 -21.01 10.83 9.93
C VAL A 69 -21.67 11.97 9.17
N SER A 70 -22.98 12.15 9.39
CA SER A 70 -23.61 13.47 9.31
C SER A 70 -22.82 14.42 10.23
N GLU A 71 -22.63 15.66 9.77
CA GLU A 71 -21.81 16.73 10.38
C GLU A 71 -22.01 16.99 11.89
N SER A 72 -23.00 16.38 12.54
CA SER A 72 -23.32 16.52 13.97
C SER A 72 -22.34 15.84 14.93
N GLY A 73 -21.40 15.01 14.46
CA GLY A 73 -20.46 14.26 15.30
C GLY A 73 -19.04 14.83 15.41
N VAL A 74 -18.73 15.96 14.78
CA VAL A 74 -17.36 16.47 14.67
C VAL A 74 -16.94 17.26 15.92
N ARG A 75 -15.90 16.80 16.63
CA ARG A 75 -15.27 17.56 17.74
C ARG A 75 -14.27 18.59 17.21
N ARG A 76 -14.25 19.80 17.77
CA ARG A 76 -13.25 20.83 17.45
C ARG A 76 -12.14 20.84 18.50
N CYS A 77 -10.90 20.94 18.04
CA CYS A 77 -9.76 21.05 18.93
C CYS A 77 -9.71 22.42 19.62
N PRO A 78 -9.61 22.50 20.95
CA PRO A 78 -9.55 23.78 21.66
C PRO A 78 -8.25 24.57 21.37
N ALA A 79 -7.20 23.90 20.89
CA ALA A 79 -5.89 24.53 20.67
C ALA A 79 -5.69 25.09 19.25
N CYS A 80 -6.28 24.46 18.22
CA CYS A 80 -6.05 24.84 16.81
C CYS A 80 -7.32 24.89 15.95
N ASP A 81 -8.50 24.74 16.57
CA ASP A 81 -9.83 24.72 15.94
C ASP A 81 -10.04 23.64 14.85
N ALA A 82 -9.09 22.72 14.69
CA ALA A 82 -9.22 21.64 13.73
C ALA A 82 -10.43 20.73 14.04
N ARG A 83 -11.13 20.31 12.99
CA ARG A 83 -12.24 19.36 13.04
C ARG A 83 -11.73 17.93 13.12
N ASN A 84 -12.15 17.19 14.15
CA ASN A 84 -11.73 15.82 14.45
C ASN A 84 -12.94 14.89 14.58
N LEU A 85 -12.69 13.60 14.36
CA LEU A 85 -13.70 12.55 14.54
C LEU A 85 -14.16 12.50 16.00
N PRO A 86 -15.43 12.11 16.27
CA PRO A 86 -15.97 12.04 17.63
C PRO A 86 -15.17 11.08 18.52
N THR A 87 -14.61 10.01 17.95
CA THR A 87 -13.82 8.98 18.63
C THR A 87 -12.33 9.32 18.76
N ALA A 88 -11.88 10.50 18.30
CA ALA A 88 -10.48 10.87 18.39
C ALA A 88 -10.13 11.39 19.80
N ASP A 89 -9.13 10.78 20.45
CA ASP A 89 -8.62 11.23 21.76
C ASP A 89 -7.55 12.34 21.62
N ARG A 90 -6.98 12.50 20.42
CA ARG A 90 -6.00 13.55 20.11
C ARG A 90 -6.31 14.21 18.77
N CYS A 91 -5.91 15.47 18.68
CA CYS A 91 -6.06 16.27 17.47
C CYS A 91 -5.14 15.77 16.37
N ARG A 92 -5.69 15.56 15.17
CA ARG A 92 -4.92 15.15 13.98
C ARG A 92 -3.90 16.20 13.52
N GLU A 93 -4.15 17.47 13.84
CA GLU A 93 -3.35 18.59 13.31
C GLU A 93 -2.22 18.98 14.28
N CYS A 94 -2.54 19.11 15.57
CA CYS A 94 -1.57 19.60 16.57
C CYS A 94 -1.20 18.57 17.65
N GLY A 95 -1.82 17.39 17.66
CA GLY A 95 -1.51 16.32 18.62
C GLY A 95 -1.99 16.55 20.06
N ASN A 96 -2.60 17.70 20.37
CA ASN A 96 -3.20 17.97 21.68
C ASN A 96 -4.40 17.06 21.97
N VAL A 97 -4.66 16.83 23.26
CA VAL A 97 -5.86 16.10 23.70
C VAL A 97 -7.14 16.87 23.35
N LEU A 98 -8.18 16.13 22.91
CA LEU A 98 -9.46 16.66 22.39
C LEU A 98 -10.59 16.68 23.43
#